data_AF-A0A1H8RH75-F1
#
_entry.id   AF-A0A1H8RH75-F1
#
_cell.length_a   1.000
_cell.length_b   1.000
_cell.length_c   1.000
_cell.angle_alpha   90.00
_cell.angle_beta   90.00
_cell.angle_gamma   90.00
#
_symmetry.space_group_name_H-M   'P 1'
#
loop_
_entity.id
_entity.type
_entity.pdbx_description
1 polymer ?
#
loop_
_entity_poly.entity_id
_entity_poly.type
_entity_poly.pdbx_seq_one_letter_code
_entity_poly.pdbx_strand_id
1 'polypeptide(L)'
;MIAQVTHPYNLQKALCQVEVNKGSAGVDGLKTTQLADYFREHKPVLLEAIKNDRYLPQPILGVEIPKGGGKFRLLGIPTVVDRLLQQAVSQAMMP
;
A
#
# COMPACT_ATOMS: atom_id res chain seq x y z
N MET A 1 7.28 17.36 -3.72
CA MET A 1 7.03 15.91 -3.88
C MET A 1 6.12 15.36 -2.77
N ILE A 2 6.52 15.31 -1.49
CA ILE A 2 5.69 14.76 -0.39
C ILE A 2 4.30 15.40 -0.29
N ALA A 3 4.18 16.72 -0.48
CA ALA A 3 2.90 17.42 -0.46
C ALA A 3 1.92 16.93 -1.55
N GLN A 4 2.41 16.54 -2.73
CA GLN A 4 1.59 15.98 -3.82
C GLN A 4 1.16 14.54 -3.49
N VAL A 5 2.11 13.72 -3.00
CA VAL A 5 1.83 12.33 -2.57
C VAL A 5 0.75 12.31 -1.50
N THR A 6 0.88 13.17 -0.50
CA THR A 6 -0.03 13.25 0.66
C THR A 6 -1.28 14.10 0.41
N HIS A 7 -1.48 14.61 -0.80
CA HIS A 7 -2.64 15.43 -1.13
C HIS A 7 -3.94 14.61 -0.97
N PRO A 8 -4.99 15.12 -0.30
CA PRO A 8 -6.20 14.35 -0.01
C PRO A 8 -6.84 13.69 -1.24
N TYR A 9 -6.89 14.41 -2.36
CA TYR A 9 -7.42 13.88 -3.62
C TYR A 9 -6.57 12.73 -4.17
N ASN A 10 -5.24 12.84 -4.09
CA ASN A 10 -4.33 11.80 -4.55
C ASN A 10 -4.46 10.53 -3.70
N LEU A 11 -4.48 10.70 -2.37
CA LEU A 11 -4.67 9.59 -1.43
C LEU A 11 -6.00 8.88 -1.63
N GLN A 12 -7.08 9.62 -1.90
CA GLN A 12 -8.38 9.02 -2.21
C GLN A 12 -8.33 8.20 -3.50
N LYS A 13 -7.68 8.74 -4.54
CA LYS A 13 -7.52 8.05 -5.83
C LYS A 13 -6.67 6.78 -5.68
N ALA A 14 -5.60 6.85 -4.89
CA ALA A 14 -4.75 5.71 -4.55
C ALA A 14 -5.51 4.63 -3.77
N LEU A 15 -6.30 5.03 -2.77
CA LEU A 15 -7.14 4.13 -1.98
C LEU A 15 -8.10 3.34 -2.88
N CYS A 16 -8.88 4.05 -3.71
CA CYS A 16 -9.82 3.40 -4.63
C CYS A 16 -9.10 2.46 -5.61
N GLN A 17 -7.92 2.85 -6.12
CA GLN A 17 -7.15 2.00 -7.01
C GLN A 17 -6.69 0.70 -6.32
N VAL A 18 -6.22 0.78 -5.07
CA VAL A 18 -5.79 -0.41 -4.31
C VAL A 18 -6.96 -1.33 -4.00
N GLU A 19 -8.14 -0.79 -3.71
CA GLU A 19 -9.35 -1.59 -3.53
C GLU A 19 -9.75 -2.33 -4.82
N VAL A 20 -9.71 -1.65 -5.96
CA VAL A 20 -10.00 -2.24 -7.28
C VAL A 20 -8.99 -3.32 -7.66
N ASN A 21 -7.70 -3.10 -7.36
CA ASN A 21 -6.63 -4.06 -7.64
C ASN A 21 -6.78 -5.36 -6.83
N LYS A 22 -7.52 -5.33 -5.71
CA LYS A 22 -7.67 -6.46 -4.77
C LYS A 22 -6.28 -6.95 -4.32
N GLY A 23 -6.11 -8.27 -4.27
CA GLY A 23 -4.87 -8.92 -3.85
C GLY A 23 -4.86 -9.28 -2.37
N SER A 24 -3.95 -10.19 -2.03
CA SER A 24 -3.80 -10.72 -0.68
C SER A 24 -3.34 -9.64 0.32
N ALA A 25 -3.58 -9.92 1.59
CA ALA A 25 -3.02 -9.14 2.68
C ALA A 25 -1.48 -9.28 2.72
N GLY A 26 -0.82 -8.30 3.34
CA GLY A 26 0.60 -8.37 3.65
C GLY A 26 0.85 -9.15 4.95
N VAL A 27 2.01 -8.90 5.56
CA VAL A 27 2.42 -9.54 6.83
C VAL A 27 1.48 -9.24 8.00
N ASP A 28 0.74 -8.15 7.93
CA ASP A 28 -0.21 -7.69 8.95
C ASP A 28 -1.60 -8.33 8.84
N GLY A 29 -1.87 -9.09 7.77
CA GLY A 29 -3.16 -9.75 7.56
C GLY A 29 -4.33 -8.81 7.19
N LEU A 30 -4.09 -7.50 7.06
CA LEU A 30 -5.14 -6.53 6.73
C LEU A 30 -5.57 -6.67 5.26
N LYS A 31 -6.87 -6.90 5.02
CA LYS A 31 -7.42 -7.10 3.67
C LYS A 31 -7.71 -5.76 3.00
N THR A 32 -7.75 -5.76 1.66
CA THR A 32 -8.11 -4.55 0.89
C THR A 32 -9.50 -4.04 1.23
N THR A 33 -10.45 -4.93 1.56
CA THR A 33 -11.81 -4.56 1.97
C THR A 33 -11.88 -3.82 3.30
N GLN A 34 -10.81 -3.84 4.10
CA GLN A 34 -10.70 -3.16 5.39
C GLN A 34 -9.87 -1.87 5.29
N LEU A 35 -9.28 -1.58 4.12
CA LEU A 35 -8.35 -0.48 3.93
C LEU A 35 -9.02 0.87 4.16
N ALA A 36 -10.23 1.09 3.66
CA ALA A 36 -10.94 2.35 3.81
C ALA A 36 -11.18 2.71 5.29
N ASP A 37 -11.65 1.76 6.08
CA ASP A 37 -11.94 1.98 7.50
C ASP A 37 -10.64 2.16 8.31
N TYR A 38 -9.64 1.31 8.07
CA TYR A 38 -8.33 1.44 8.70
C TYR A 38 -7.70 2.81 8.40
N PHE A 39 -7.73 3.23 7.14
CA PHE A 39 -7.17 4.51 6.73
C PHE A 39 -7.95 5.69 7.32
N ARG A 40 -9.28 5.61 7.42
CA ARG A 40 -10.09 6.66 8.07
C ARG A 40 -9.64 6.91 9.51
N GLU A 41 -9.36 5.85 10.25
CA GLU A 41 -8.94 5.91 11.66
C GLU A 41 -7.48 6.35 11.82
N HIS A 42 -6.56 5.79 11.02
CA HIS A 42 -5.11 5.94 11.25
C HIS A 42 -4.45 7.04 10.40
N LYS A 43 -5.17 7.64 9.43
CA LYS A 43 -4.62 8.64 8.50
C LYS A 43 -3.88 9.80 9.20
N PRO A 44 -4.39 10.43 10.27
CA PRO A 44 -3.69 11.56 10.88
C PRO A 44 -2.27 11.19 11.34
N VAL A 45 -2.15 10.06 12.06
CA VAL A 45 -0.88 9.54 12.58
C VAL A 45 0.05 9.15 11.43
N LEU A 46 -0.49 8.48 10.41
CA LEU A 46 0.27 8.07 9.23
C LEU A 46 0.86 9.28 8.49
N LEU A 47 0.06 10.32 8.24
CA LEU A 47 0.50 11.52 7.54
C LEU A 47 1.49 12.35 8.36
N GLU A 48 1.32 12.39 9.68
CA GLU A 48 2.29 13.02 10.57
C GLU A 48 3.64 12.30 10.52
N ALA A 49 3.65 10.97 10.59
CA ALA A 49 4.88 10.18 10.49
C ALA A 49 5.59 10.39 9.14
N ILE A 50 4.85 10.43 8.03
CA ILE A 50 5.41 10.69 6.69
C ILE A 50 6.00 12.10 6.60
N LYS A 51 5.28 13.12 7.09
CA LYS A 51 5.75 14.51 7.03
C LYS A 51 6.99 14.78 7.87
N ASN A 52 7.20 13.99 8.91
CA ASN A 52 8.35 14.09 9.81
C ASN A 52 9.44 13.06 9.50
N ASP A 53 9.39 12.38 8.33
CA ASP A 53 10.36 11.36 7.91
C ASP A 53 10.54 10.20 8.91
N ARG A 54 9.48 9.87 9.66
CA ARG A 54 9.45 8.79 10.67
C ARG A 54 8.67 7.56 10.23
N TYR A 55 8.04 7.60 9.05
CA TYR A 55 7.31 6.45 8.53
C TYR A 55 8.27 5.35 8.11
N LEU A 56 8.10 4.16 8.71
CA LEU A 56 8.81 2.95 8.32
C LEU A 56 7.82 1.96 7.71
N PRO A 57 8.01 1.54 6.44
CA PRO A 57 7.14 0.55 5.81
C PRO A 57 7.28 -0.81 6.50
N GLN A 58 6.24 -1.61 6.40
CA GLN A 58 6.24 -2.95 6.98
C GLN A 58 7.06 -3.93 6.12
N PRO A 59 7.55 -5.04 6.70
CA PRO A 59 8.17 -6.12 5.94
C PRO A 59 7.24 -6.65 4.83
N ILE A 60 7.82 -7.00 3.69
CA ILE A 60 7.09 -7.58 2.56
C ILE A 60 6.86 -9.07 2.79
N LEU A 61 5.62 -9.54 2.61
CA LEU A 61 5.28 -10.95 2.73
C LEU A 61 5.77 -11.73 1.50
N GLY A 62 6.63 -12.73 1.73
CA GLY A 62 7.07 -13.66 0.69
C GLY A 62 6.04 -14.76 0.44
N VAL A 63 5.59 -14.92 -0.80
CA VAL A 63 4.66 -16.00 -1.21
C VAL A 63 5.20 -16.71 -2.44
N GLU A 64 5.38 -18.02 -2.35
CA GLU A 64 5.75 -18.83 -3.50
C GLU A 64 4.52 -19.18 -4.33
N ILE A 65 4.57 -18.89 -5.62
CA ILE A 65 3.54 -19.31 -6.58
C ILE A 65 4.12 -20.31 -7.60
N PRO A 66 3.41 -21.40 -7.93
CA PRO A 66 3.87 -22.35 -8.95
C PRO A 66 3.95 -21.68 -10.33
N LYS A 67 5.03 -21.93 -11.08
CA LYS A 67 5.17 -21.54 -12.49
C LYS A 67 4.99 -22.74 -13.45
N GLY A 68 4.71 -23.92 -12.91
CA GLY A 68 4.70 -25.20 -13.63
C GLY A 68 6.10 -25.83 -13.72
N GLY A 69 6.16 -27.13 -14.03
CA GLY A 69 7.42 -27.87 -14.19
C GLY A 69 8.29 -27.92 -12.92
N GLY A 70 7.68 -27.91 -11.73
CA GLY A 70 8.38 -27.93 -10.43
C GLY A 70 9.07 -26.62 -10.05
N LYS A 71 8.94 -25.55 -10.85
CA LYS A 71 9.53 -24.24 -10.57
C LYS A 71 8.54 -23.35 -9.81
N PHE A 72 9.08 -22.55 -8.89
CA PHE A 72 8.33 -21.55 -8.13
C PHE A 72 8.81 -20.15 -8.47
N ARG A 73 7.90 -19.17 -8.37
CA ARG A 73 8.22 -17.74 -8.37
C ARG A 73 7.91 -17.19 -6.99
N LEU A 74 8.90 -16.56 -6.36
CA LEU A 74 8.68 -15.81 -5.14
C LEU A 74 8.04 -14.45 -5.49
N LEU A 75 6.88 -14.17 -4.90
CA LEU A 75 6.24 -12.87 -4.91
C LEU A 75 6.50 -12.15 -3.59
N GLY A 76 6.64 -10.83 -3.67
CA GLY A 76 6.63 -9.95 -2.50
C GLY A 76 5.31 -9.19 -2.43
N ILE A 77 4.57 -9.34 -1.34
CA ILE A 77 3.28 -8.70 -1.10
C ILE A 77 3.43 -7.67 0.04
N PRO A 78 3.46 -6.35 -0.25
CA PRO A 78 3.44 -5.31 0.78
C PRO A 78 2.09 -5.28 1.52
N THR A 79 2.04 -4.63 2.68
CA THR A 79 0.76 -4.36 3.37
C THR A 79 -0.16 -3.49 2.52
N VAL A 80 -1.46 -3.55 2.76
CA VAL A 80 -2.43 -2.73 2.00
C VAL A 80 -2.20 -1.23 2.19
N VAL A 81 -1.69 -0.81 3.35
CA VAL A 81 -1.31 0.58 3.64
C VAL A 81 -0.08 0.98 2.84
N ASP A 82 0.96 0.13 2.82
CA ASP A 82 2.16 0.38 2.01
C ASP A 82 1.79 0.47 0.52
N ARG A 83 0.91 -0.41 0.02
CA ARG A 83 0.42 -0.36 -1.37
C ARG A 83 -0.30 0.95 -1.68
N LEU A 84 -1.11 1.48 -0.76
CA LEU A 84 -1.77 2.78 -0.92
C LEU A 84 -0.74 3.91 -1.06
N LEU A 85 0.29 3.93 -0.22
CA LEU A 85 1.33 4.95 -0.26
C LEU A 85 2.20 4.82 -1.52
N GLN A 86 2.59 3.61 -1.91
CA GLN A 86 3.32 3.35 -3.16
C GLN A 86 2.50 3.78 -4.38
N GLN A 87 1.19 3.51 -4.38
CA GLN A 87 0.28 3.96 -5.43
C GLN A 87 0.18 5.49 -5.48
N ALA A 88 0.13 6.15 -4.32
CA ALA A 88 0.10 7.61 -4.23
C ALA A 88 1.42 8.25 -4.73
N VAL A 89 2.57 7.62 -4.46
CA VAL A 89 3.87 8.03 -5.01
C VAL A 89 3.88 7.85 -6.53
N SER A 90 3.45 6.69 -7.02
CA SER A 90 3.36 6.39 -8.46
C SER A 90 2.51 7.44 -9.21
N GLN A 91 1.34 7.79 -8.68
CA GLN A 91 0.46 8.83 -9.24
C GLN A 91 1.09 10.23 -9.26
N ALA A 92 1.93 10.56 -8.27
CA ALA A 92 2.61 11.85 -8.22
C ALA A 92 3.83 11.91 -9.15
N MET A 93 4.49 10.77 -9.42
CA MET A 93 5.66 10.68 -10.29
C MET A 93 5.33 10.48 -11.76
N MET A 94 4.17 9.91 -12.08
CA MET A 94 3.69 9.67 -13.45
C MET A 94 2.30 10.31 -13.63
N PRO A 95 2.25 11.65 -13.86
CA PRO A 95 1.00 12.39 -14.01
C PRO A 95 0.15 11.95 -15.21
#